data_AF-A0A2V7V384-F1
#
_entry.id   AF-A0A2V7V384-F1
#
_cell.length_a   1.000
_cell.length_b   1.000
_cell.length_c   1.000
_cell.angle_alpha   90.00
_cell.angle_beta   90.00
_cell.angle_gamma   90.00
#
_symmetry.space_group_name_H-M   'P 1'
#
loop_
_entity.id
_entity.type
_entity.pdbx_description
1 polymer ?
#
loop_
_entity_poly.entity_id
_entity_poly.type
_entity_poly.pdbx_seq_one_letter_code
_entity_poly.pdbx_strand_id
1 'polypeptide(L)'
;MPDLVSALRNSDVSRLTRVPGVGKKTAARLIVELKDKMPVVVADEAPTAPTAGGPKEDLLSALVNLGYSRGEVERGVDRALREDGSGRFEDLLRRALQIVAGR
;
A
#
# COMPACT_ATOMS: atom_id res chain seq x y z
N MET A 1 -14.70 -17.65 3.57
CA MET A 1 -13.55 -17.99 4.42
C MET A 1 -12.94 -16.69 4.92
N PRO A 2 -12.82 -16.45 6.23
CA PRO A 2 -12.16 -15.24 6.71
C PRO A 2 -10.70 -15.24 6.26
N ASP A 3 -10.28 -14.12 5.70
CA ASP A 3 -8.98 -13.91 5.10
C ASP A 3 -7.86 -13.97 6.17
N LEU A 4 -6.81 -14.77 5.91
CA LEU A 4 -5.69 -14.96 6.83
C LEU A 4 -4.89 -13.67 7.04
N VAL A 5 -4.76 -12.85 5.99
CA VAL A 5 -4.09 -11.54 6.05
C VAL A 5 -4.83 -10.62 7.02
N SER A 6 -6.16 -10.62 6.98
CA SER A 6 -6.99 -9.86 7.92
C SER A 6 -6.81 -10.31 9.37
N ALA A 7 -6.69 -11.62 9.63
CA ALA A 7 -6.44 -12.11 10.98
C ALA A 7 -5.05 -11.69 11.51
N LEU A 8 -4.04 -11.68 10.64
CA LEU A 8 -2.68 -11.23 10.97
C LEU A 8 -2.63 -9.72 11.24
N ARG A 9 -3.30 -8.90 10.42
CA ARG A 9 -3.35 -7.43 10.59
C ARG A 9 -3.99 -7.02 11.91
N ASN A 10 -5.12 -7.64 12.24
CA ASN A 10 -5.92 -7.35 13.42
C ASN A 10 -5.41 -8.06 14.69
N SER A 11 -4.28 -8.77 14.61
CA SER A 11 -3.74 -9.55 15.73
C SER A 11 -4.76 -10.54 16.33
N ASP A 12 -5.61 -11.15 15.49
CA ASP A 12 -6.69 -12.05 15.92
C ASP A 12 -6.14 -13.45 16.23
N VAL A 13 -5.57 -13.60 17.43
CA VAL A 13 -4.97 -14.85 17.93
C VAL A 13 -6.00 -15.98 17.94
N SER A 14 -7.25 -15.70 18.33
CA SER A 14 -8.31 -16.71 18.40
C SER A 14 -8.57 -17.35 17.04
N ARG A 15 -8.62 -16.55 15.96
CA ARG A 15 -8.74 -17.08 14.59
C ARG A 15 -7.52 -17.89 14.18
N LEU A 16 -6.31 -17.40 14.44
CA LEU A 16 -5.08 -18.12 14.09
C LEU A 16 -4.98 -19.48 14.79
N THR A 17 -5.48 -19.59 16.02
CA THR A 17 -5.49 -20.85 16.78
C THR A 17 -6.53 -21.87 16.33
N ARG A 18 -7.45 -21.52 15.42
CA ARG A 18 -8.38 -22.49 14.82
C ARG A 18 -7.70 -23.39 13.78
N VAL A 19 -6.49 -23.04 13.34
CA VAL A 19 -5.70 -23.85 12.43
C VAL A 19 -5.11 -25.04 13.20
N PRO A 20 -5.37 -26.30 12.78
CA PRO A 20 -4.79 -27.47 13.43
C PRO A 20 -3.26 -27.37 13.51
N GLY A 21 -2.70 -27.57 14.71
CA GLY A 21 -1.26 -27.44 14.95
C GLY A 21 -0.76 -26.03 15.29
N VAL A 22 -1.61 -25.00 15.28
CA VAL A 22 -1.24 -23.63 15.69
C VAL A 22 -1.77 -23.31 17.08
N GLY A 23 -0.89 -23.36 18.09
CA GLY A 23 -1.19 -22.94 19.45
C GLY A 23 -1.06 -21.43 19.66
N LYS A 24 -1.53 -20.92 20.81
CA LYS A 24 -1.48 -19.47 21.15
C LYS A 24 -0.08 -18.86 21.02
N LYS A 25 0.95 -19.58 21.47
CA LYS A 25 2.35 -19.12 21.40
C LYS A 25 2.85 -19.02 19.97
N THR A 26 2.52 -20.01 19.14
CA THR A 26 2.84 -20.02 17.71
C THR A 26 2.09 -18.91 16.97
N ALA A 27 0.79 -18.72 17.26
CA ALA A 27 -0.01 -17.65 16.69
C ALA A 27 0.54 -16.25 17.01
N ALA A 28 0.91 -16.00 18.27
CA ALA A 28 1.52 -14.72 18.67
C ALA A 28 2.85 -14.47 17.95
N ARG A 29 3.70 -15.49 17.84
CA ARG A 29 4.98 -15.41 17.12
C ARG A 29 4.77 -15.13 15.62
N LEU A 30 3.81 -15.80 15.00
CA LEU A 30 3.43 -15.59 13.60
C LEU A 30 2.96 -14.16 13.35
N ILE A 31 2.14 -13.59 14.25
CA ILE A 31 1.70 -12.19 14.12
C ILE A 31 2.90 -11.25 14.08
N VAL A 32 3.84 -11.37 15.00
CA VAL A 32 5.01 -10.48 15.05
C VAL A 32 5.88 -10.66 13.81
N GLU A 33 6.30 -11.90 13.52
CA GLU A 33 7.25 -12.16 12.43
C GLU A 33 6.68 -11.86 11.04
N LEU A 34 5.38 -12.05 10.83
CA LEU A 34 4.75 -11.84 9.52
C LEU A 34 4.21 -10.42 9.36
N LYS A 35 3.76 -9.74 10.41
CA LYS A 35 3.26 -8.36 10.31
C LYS A 35 4.37 -7.39 9.91
N ASP A 36 5.59 -7.62 10.36
CA ASP A 36 6.77 -6.83 9.96
C ASP A 36 7.24 -7.13 8.53
N LYS A 37 6.94 -8.32 8.01
CA LYS A 37 7.35 -8.77 6.66
C LYS A 37 6.25 -8.64 5.62
N MET A 38 5.03 -8.36 6.05
CA MET A 38 3.91 -8.21 5.14
C MET A 38 4.13 -6.94 4.32
N PRO A 39 4.18 -7.05 2.98
CA PRO A 39 4.06 -5.86 2.16
C PRO A 39 2.76 -5.15 2.56
N VAL A 40 2.74 -3.82 2.46
CA VAL A 40 1.49 -3.07 2.58
C VAL A 40 0.64 -3.45 1.36
N VAL A 41 -0.05 -4.58 1.45
CA VAL A 41 -1.06 -4.98 0.49
C VAL A 41 -2.26 -4.09 0.80
N VAL A 42 -2.23 -2.85 0.30
CA VAL A 42 -3.49 -2.20 -0.07
C VAL A 42 -4.23 -3.26 -0.88
N ALA A 43 -5.40 -3.65 -0.36
CA ALA A 43 -6.12 -4.81 -0.85
C ALA A 43 -6.09 -4.81 -2.38
N ASP A 44 -5.83 -5.98 -2.94
CA ASP A 44 -6.06 -6.32 -4.33
C ASP A 44 -7.58 -6.20 -4.57
N GLU A 45 -8.08 -4.97 -4.57
CA GLU A 45 -9.08 -4.62 -5.54
C GLU A 45 -8.33 -4.59 -6.86
N ALA A 46 -8.92 -5.23 -7.86
CA ALA A 46 -8.67 -5.03 -9.28
C ALA A 46 -8.42 -3.53 -9.60
N PRO A 47 -8.09 -3.11 -10.83
CA PRO A 47 -8.22 -1.69 -11.20
C PRO A 47 -9.70 -1.28 -11.08
N THR A 48 -10.17 -1.06 -9.86
CA THR A 48 -11.42 -0.42 -9.51
C THR A 48 -11.17 1.02 -9.84
N ALA A 49 -12.07 1.53 -10.68
CA ALA A 49 -12.21 2.91 -11.07
C ALA A 49 -11.82 3.88 -9.95
N PRO A 50 -11.26 5.06 -10.28
CA PRO A 50 -10.68 5.99 -9.32
C PRO A 50 -11.57 6.11 -8.09
N THR A 51 -11.03 5.64 -6.97
CA THR A 51 -11.63 5.86 -5.65
C THR A 51 -11.81 7.37 -5.51
N ALA A 52 -12.80 7.83 -4.75
CA ALA A 52 -13.13 9.25 -4.57
C ALA A 52 -12.02 10.12 -3.91
N GLY A 53 -10.76 9.70 -3.98
CA GLY A 53 -9.57 10.51 -3.76
C GLY A 53 -9.22 11.28 -5.03
N GLY A 54 -8.84 12.54 -4.89
CA GLY A 54 -8.44 13.35 -6.05
C GLY A 54 -7.20 12.76 -6.76
N PRO A 55 -6.80 13.33 -7.91
CA PRO A 55 -5.67 12.86 -8.73
C PRO A 55 -4.37 12.60 -7.95
N LYS A 56 -4.20 13.31 -6.83
CA LYS A 56 -3.09 13.14 -5.89
C LYS A 56 -3.06 11.74 -5.25
N GLU A 57 -4.16 11.25 -4.71
CA GLU A 57 -4.20 9.95 -4.00
C GLU A 57 -3.95 8.78 -4.94
N ASP A 58 -4.47 8.87 -6.17
CA ASP A 58 -4.22 7.89 -7.22
C ASP A 58 -2.72 7.84 -7.58
N LEU A 59 -2.07 9.01 -7.71
CA LEU A 59 -0.62 9.09 -7.96
C LEU A 59 0.20 8.52 -6.81
N LEU A 60 -0.15 8.85 -5.56
CA LEU A 60 0.54 8.33 -4.37
C LEU A 60 0.46 6.80 -4.32
N SER A 61 -0.74 6.25 -4.53
CA SER A 61 -0.98 4.81 -4.48
C SER A 61 -0.24 4.09 -5.60
N ALA A 62 -0.30 4.60 -6.83
CA ALA A 62 0.40 4.02 -7.98
C ALA A 62 1.92 3.95 -7.76
N LEU A 63 2.53 5.05 -7.27
CA LEU A 63 3.98 5.13 -7.07
C LEU A 63 4.47 4.31 -5.87
N VAL A 64 3.70 4.23 -4.78
CA VAL A 64 4.02 3.33 -3.67
C VAL A 64 3.93 1.86 -4.11
N ASN A 65 2.92 1.51 -4.93
CA ASN A 65 2.79 0.16 -5.47
C ASN A 65 3.93 -0.22 -6.44
N LEU A 66 4.57 0.76 -7.08
CA LEU A 66 5.79 0.59 -7.88
C LEU A 66 7.05 0.34 -7.03
N GLY A 67 6.95 0.44 -5.70
CA GLY A 67 8.04 0.17 -4.76
C GLY A 67 8.80 1.39 -4.25
N TYR A 68 8.35 2.61 -4.56
CA TYR A 68 8.95 3.84 -4.03
C TYR A 68 8.48 4.12 -2.60
N SER A 69 9.36 4.73 -1.79
CA SER A 69 9.02 5.04 -0.40
C SER A 69 7.95 6.13 -0.33
N ARG A 70 6.99 6.00 0.59
CA ARG A 70 5.86 6.93 0.74
C ARG A 70 6.32 8.39 0.87
N GLY A 71 7.39 8.66 1.64
CA GLY A 71 7.90 10.03 1.82
C GLY A 71 8.57 10.62 0.57
N GLU A 72 9.12 9.80 -0.32
CA GLU A 72 9.64 10.28 -1.61
C GLU A 72 8.51 10.53 -2.60
N VAL A 73 7.54 9.63 -2.63
CA VAL A 73 6.34 9.72 -3.45
C VAL A 73 5.52 10.96 -3.10
N GLU A 74 5.26 11.23 -1.83
CA GLU A 74 4.52 12.42 -1.39
C GLU A 74 5.19 13.72 -1.87
N ARG A 75 6.51 13.84 -1.67
CA ARG A 75 7.28 15.00 -2.13
C ARG A 75 7.30 15.13 -3.65
N GLY A 76 7.40 14.01 -4.37
CA GLY A 76 7.41 13.98 -5.83
C GLY A 76 6.08 14.41 -6.43
N VAL A 77 4.97 13.88 -5.92
CA VAL A 77 3.61 14.21 -6.37
C VAL A 77 3.26 15.66 -6.04
N ASP A 78 3.59 16.14 -4.84
CA ASP A 78 3.36 17.56 -4.47
C ASP A 78 4.12 18.53 -5.37
N ARG A 79 5.30 18.13 -5.86
CA ARG A 79 6.08 18.94 -6.79
C ARG A 79 5.50 18.85 -8.20
N ALA A 80 5.12 17.66 -8.66
CA ALA A 80 4.47 17.47 -9.95
C ALA A 80 3.17 18.30 -10.06
N LEU A 81 2.32 18.29 -9.03
CA LEU A 81 1.08 19.07 -8.98
C LEU A 81 1.28 20.59 -8.98
N ARG A 82 2.42 21.08 -8.49
CA ARG A 82 2.76 22.51 -8.52
C ARG A 82 3.33 22.96 -9.86
N GLU A 83 4.04 22.06 -10.53
CA GLU A 83 4.73 22.36 -11.79
C GLU A 83 3.86 22.08 -13.02
N ASP A 84 2.88 21.19 -12.92
CA ASP A 84 2.00 20.83 -14.04
C ASP A 84 0.69 21.63 -14.03
N GLY A 85 0.45 22.35 -15.12
CA GLY A 85 -0.80 23.07 -15.37
C GLY A 85 -1.78 22.31 -16.27
N SER A 86 -1.43 21.10 -16.73
CA SER A 86 -2.24 20.31 -17.66
C SER A 86 -3.46 19.65 -16.99
N GLY A 87 -3.30 19.27 -15.72
CA GLY A 87 -4.32 18.56 -14.93
C GLY A 87 -4.60 17.14 -15.39
N ARG A 88 -3.88 16.61 -16.39
CA ARG A 88 -4.07 15.23 -16.88
C ARG A 88 -3.26 14.25 -16.04
N PHE A 89 -3.88 13.13 -15.70
CA PHE A 89 -3.29 12.12 -14.81
C PHE A 89 -1.99 11.53 -15.38
N GLU A 90 -1.96 11.20 -16.67
CA GLU A 90 -0.78 10.59 -17.30
C GLU A 90 0.43 11.53 -17.31
N ASP A 91 0.19 12.82 -17.51
CA ASP A 91 1.24 13.85 -17.50
C ASP A 91 1.80 14.03 -16.08
N LEU A 92 0.90 14.10 -15.08
CA LEU A 92 1.27 14.14 -13.66
C LEU A 92 2.04 12.89 -13.23
N LEU A 93 1.62 11.70 -13.66
CA LEU A 93 2.27 10.44 -13.34
C LEU A 93 3.69 10.38 -13.93
N ARG A 94 3.83 10.73 -15.21
CA ARG A 94 5.15 10.80 -15.87
C ARG A 94 6.06 11.81 -15.16
N ARG A 95 5.53 12.97 -14.76
CA ARG A 95 6.31 14.01 -14.07
C ARG A 95 6.72 13.57 -12.66
N ALA A 96 5.79 12.99 -11.90
CA ALA A 96 6.08 12.46 -10.57
C ALA A 96 7.14 11.34 -10.64
N LEU A 97 7.06 10.44 -11.63
CA LEU A 97 8.09 9.43 -11.88
C LEU A 97 9.46 10.04 -12.18
N GLN A 98 9.54 11.09 -13.01
CA GLN A 98 10.82 11.77 -13.26
C GLN A 98 11.42 12.38 -11.98
N ILE A 99 10.58 12.92 -11.09
CA ILE A 99 11.05 13.55 -9.85
C ILE A 99 11.49 12.51 -8.82
N VAL A 100 10.79 11.38 -8.72
CA VAL A 100 11.06 10.33 -7.74
C VAL A 100 12.19 9.40 -8.21
N ALA A 101 12.25 9.07 -9.50
CA ALA A 101 13.26 8.17 -10.07
C ALA A 101 14.54 8.88 -10.54
N GLY A 102 14.47 10.20 -10.81
CA GLY A 102 15.60 11.00 -11.30
C GLY A 102 16.52 11.54 -10.20
N ARG A 103 16.59 10.87 -9.05
CA ARG A 103 17.55 11.16 -7.97
C ARG A 103 18.78 10.27 -8.06
#